data_AF-A0A6G0UUC0-F1
#
_entry.id   AF-A0A6G0UUC0-F1
#
_cell.length_a   1.000
_cell.length_b   1.000
_cell.length_c   1.000
_cell.angle_alpha   90.00
_cell.angle_beta   90.00
_cell.angle_gamma   90.00
#
_symmetry.space_group_name_H-M   'P 1'
#
loop_
_entity.id
_entity.type
_entity.pdbx_description
1 polymer ?
#
loop_
_entity_poly.entity_id
_entity_poly.type
_entity_poly.pdbx_seq_one_letter_code
_entity_poly.pdbx_strand_id
1 'polypeptide(L)'
;MAESLVEFVSSQKKSSDGSSEIVAIYKSYVFHKESVLDKFGNLKFRCANRHHTKCKARITVEIGGKLISEEPIHNHAPKPGDVKEEETDESEGSSGSRASTEDDLPQVPSVVIDKLIMELQLIQSNVAKTIEKLQSVKAAINGDPVSSDPSEANESQERSFINGLRQPKSEVQEYGY
;
A
#
# COMPACT_ATOMS: atom_id res chain seq x y z
N MET A 1 -0.77 23.12 -17.26
CA MET A 1 0.02 22.52 -16.17
C MET A 1 0.06 21.04 -16.44
N ALA A 2 1.24 20.42 -16.55
CA ALA A 2 1.32 18.98 -16.81
C ALA A 2 0.83 18.23 -15.56
N GLU A 3 -0.06 17.26 -15.74
CA GLU A 3 -0.46 16.38 -14.66
C GLU A 3 0.69 15.41 -14.36
N SER A 4 1.20 15.44 -13.13
CA SER A 4 2.20 14.49 -12.68
C SER A 4 1.55 13.11 -12.48
N LEU A 5 1.86 12.17 -13.37
CA LEU A 5 1.44 10.78 -13.25
C LEU A 5 2.43 9.97 -12.39
N VAL A 6 1.89 9.05 -11.59
CA VAL A 6 2.66 8.08 -10.81
C VAL A 6 2.55 6.74 -11.50
N GLU A 7 3.69 6.08 -11.70
CA GLU A 7 3.74 4.75 -12.26
C GLU A 7 3.64 3.70 -11.15
N PHE A 8 2.79 2.70 -11.32
CA PHE A 8 2.69 1.58 -10.40
C PHE A 8 3.35 0.35 -10.99
N VAL A 9 4.16 -0.31 -10.19
CA VAL A 9 4.85 -1.55 -10.54
C VAL A 9 4.53 -2.59 -9.48
N SER A 10 4.14 -3.79 -9.92
CA SER A 10 4.00 -4.93 -9.03
C SER A 10 5.39 -5.50 -8.70
N SER A 11 5.75 -5.53 -7.43
CA SER A 11 6.98 -6.17 -6.99
C SER A 11 6.80 -7.69 -7.04
N GLN A 12 7.70 -8.39 -7.71
CA GLN A 12 7.75 -9.86 -7.70
C GLN A 12 8.19 -10.43 -6.34
N LYS A 13 8.62 -9.56 -5.42
CA LYS A 13 8.97 -9.95 -4.06
C LYS A 13 7.68 -10.29 -3.32
N LYS A 14 7.43 -11.59 -3.17
CA LYS A 14 6.30 -12.10 -2.40
C LYS A 14 6.47 -11.68 -0.94
N SER A 15 5.48 -10.98 -0.41
CA SER A 15 5.35 -10.78 1.02
C SER A 15 5.13 -12.14 1.72
N SER A 16 5.26 -12.19 3.05
CA SER A 16 5.06 -13.43 3.83
C SER A 16 3.66 -14.03 3.68
N ASP A 17 2.67 -13.21 3.33
CA ASP A 17 1.29 -13.59 3.04
C ASP A 17 1.06 -13.97 1.56
N GLY A 18 2.11 -13.93 0.73
CA GLY A 18 2.04 -14.30 -0.68
C GLY A 18 1.34 -13.27 -1.57
N SER A 19 1.02 -12.09 -1.05
CA SER A 19 0.48 -10.99 -1.86
C SER A 19 1.61 -10.27 -2.61
N SER A 20 1.32 -9.81 -3.82
CA SER A 20 2.24 -8.98 -4.59
C SER A 20 2.28 -7.59 -3.97
N GLU A 21 3.46 -7.11 -3.63
CA GLU A 21 3.62 -5.78 -3.04
C GLU A 21 3.55 -4.72 -4.14
N ILE A 22 2.58 -3.80 -4.05
CA ILE A 22 2.46 -2.68 -4.99
C ILE A 22 3.50 -1.63 -4.63
N VAL A 23 4.29 -1.25 -5.63
CA VAL A 23 5.33 -0.21 -5.55
C VAL A 23 4.96 0.93 -6.48
N ALA A 24 5.22 2.17 -6.05
CA ALA A 24 5.03 3.36 -6.86
C ALA A 24 6.37 3.98 -7.24
N ILE A 25 6.53 4.39 -8.50
CA ILE A 25 7.69 5.10 -9.02
C ILE A 25 7.26 6.52 -9.39
N TYR A 26 7.97 7.50 -8.83
CA TYR A 26 7.72 8.91 -9.10
C TYR A 26 9.00 9.72 -9.00
N LYS A 27 9.32 10.54 -10.03
CA LYS A 27 10.58 11.31 -10.15
C LYS A 27 11.84 10.45 -9.90
N SER A 28 11.87 9.23 -10.43
CA SER A 28 12.96 8.27 -10.24
C SER A 28 13.16 7.80 -8.79
N TYR A 29 12.21 8.05 -7.89
CA TYR A 29 12.18 7.52 -6.55
C TYR A 29 11.17 6.38 -6.43
N VAL A 30 11.53 5.39 -5.62
CA VAL A 30 10.70 4.22 -5.34
C VAL A 30 9.99 4.39 -4.00
N PHE A 31 8.69 4.12 -3.98
CA PHE A 31 7.86 4.20 -2.78
C PHE A 31 7.10 2.89 -2.53
N HIS A 32 7.08 2.44 -1.27
CA HIS A 32 6.25 1.32 -0.83
C HIS A 32 4.92 1.80 -0.30
N LYS A 33 3.87 1.02 -0.57
CA LYS A 33 2.52 1.29 -0.06
C LYS A 33 2.53 1.30 1.47
N GLU A 34 1.99 2.38 2.03
CA GLU A 34 1.64 2.44 3.44
C GLU A 34 0.23 1.85 3.57
N SER A 35 0.02 0.94 4.52
CA SER A 35 -1.22 0.14 4.65
C SER A 35 -2.49 0.94 4.92
N VAL A 36 -2.37 2.24 5.17
CA VAL A 36 -3.48 3.10 5.59
C VAL A 36 -3.97 3.93 4.39
N LEU A 37 -5.16 3.58 3.88
CA LEU A 37 -5.94 4.47 3.03
C LEU A 37 -6.31 5.72 3.83
N ASP A 38 -6.32 6.88 3.17
CA ASP A 38 -6.83 8.07 3.82
C ASP A 38 -8.37 8.06 3.91
N LYS A 39 -8.95 9.11 4.53
CA LYS A 39 -10.41 9.25 4.70
C LYS A 39 -11.16 9.37 3.36
N PHE A 40 -10.45 9.66 2.28
CA PHE A 40 -10.98 9.84 0.92
C PHE A 40 -10.71 8.62 0.03
N GLY A 41 -10.10 7.56 0.55
CA GLY A 41 -9.77 6.35 -0.21
C GLY A 41 -8.47 6.45 -1.02
N ASN A 42 -7.63 7.46 -0.78
CA ASN A 42 -6.37 7.61 -1.47
C ASN A 42 -5.29 6.70 -0.88
N LEU A 43 -4.37 6.29 -1.73
CA LEU A 43 -3.24 5.44 -1.38
C LEU A 43 -2.08 6.32 -0.90
N LYS A 44 -1.55 6.01 0.29
CA LYS A 44 -0.33 6.63 0.79
C LYS A 44 0.86 5.74 0.50
N PHE A 45 1.94 6.33 0.01
CA PHE A 45 3.20 5.64 -0.18
C PHE A 45 4.32 6.35 0.56
N ARG A 46 5.32 5.59 1.00
CA ARG A 46 6.52 6.12 1.65
C ARG A 46 7.76 5.70 0.90
N CYS A 47 8.77 6.57 0.90
CA CYS A 47 10.06 6.29 0.30
C CYS A 47 10.61 4.94 0.76
N ALA A 48 11.05 4.14 -0.20
CA ALA A 48 11.60 2.81 0.06
C ALA A 48 12.88 2.85 0.89
N ASN A 49 13.64 3.93 0.78
CA ASN A 49 14.90 4.10 1.47
C ASN A 49 14.76 4.65 2.90
N ARG A 50 13.53 4.81 3.42
CA ARG A 50 13.26 5.42 4.74
C ARG A 50 14.10 4.86 5.88
N HIS A 51 14.37 3.55 5.88
CA HIS A 51 15.10 2.89 6.96
C HIS A 51 16.61 3.11 6.88
N HIS A 52 17.16 3.23 5.67
CA HIS A 52 18.60 3.43 5.47
C HIS A 52 18.99 4.91 5.55
N THR A 53 18.20 5.80 4.96
CA THR A 53 18.53 7.23 4.85
C THR A 53 17.72 8.10 5.80
N LYS A 54 16.87 7.51 6.65
CA LYS A 54 15.90 8.23 7.50
C LYS A 54 14.99 9.16 6.68
N CYS A 55 14.77 8.82 5.40
CA CYS A 55 13.94 9.60 4.49
C CYS A 55 12.51 9.66 4.99
N LYS A 56 11.95 10.87 5.04
CA LYS A 56 10.57 11.08 5.47
C LYS A 56 9.59 11.20 4.30
N ALA A 57 10.08 11.26 3.06
CA ALA A 57 9.28 11.51 1.86
C ALA A 57 8.12 10.53 1.71
N ARG A 58 6.97 11.09 1.35
CA ARG A 58 5.68 10.42 1.15
C ARG A 58 4.98 11.04 -0.05
N ILE A 59 4.17 10.23 -0.69
CA ILE A 59 3.25 10.68 -1.73
C ILE A 59 1.85 10.15 -1.42
N THR A 60 0.84 10.93 -1.76
CA THR A 60 -0.55 10.49 -1.75
C THR A 60 -1.02 10.42 -3.20
N VAL A 61 -1.57 9.28 -3.58
CA VAL A 61 -1.98 8.99 -4.95
C VAL A 61 -3.43 8.56 -4.94
N GLU A 62 -4.20 9.10 -5.88
CA GLU A 62 -5.56 8.64 -6.15
C GLU A 62 -5.52 7.22 -6.71
N ILE A 63 -6.62 6.47 -6.58
CA ILE A 63 -6.76 5.12 -7.13
C ILE A 63 -6.53 5.11 -8.66
N GLY A 64 -6.79 6.23 -9.34
CA GLY A 64 -6.50 6.43 -10.77
C GLY A 64 -5.04 6.69 -11.13
N GLY A 65 -4.10 6.69 -10.17
CA GLY A 65 -2.68 6.96 -10.41
C GLY A 65 -2.30 8.43 -10.49
N LYS A 66 -3.24 9.33 -10.18
CA LYS A 66 -3.01 10.76 -10.12
C LYS A 66 -2.33 11.15 -8.80
N LEU A 67 -1.24 11.90 -8.88
CA LEU A 67 -0.59 12.44 -7.70
C LEU A 67 -1.48 13.53 -7.05
N ILE A 68 -1.77 13.38 -5.76
CA ILE A 68 -2.54 14.34 -4.96
C ILE A 68 -1.60 15.22 -4.15
N SER A 69 -0.61 14.62 -3.47
CA SER A 69 0.35 15.36 -2.65
C SER A 69 1.72 14.69 -2.60
N GLU A 70 2.75 15.50 -2.38
CA GLU A 70 4.16 15.12 -2.28
C GLU A 70 4.78 15.82 -1.08
N GLU A 71 5.11 15.09 -0.02
CA GLU A 71 5.68 15.64 1.21
C GLU A 71 6.47 14.61 2.02
N PRO A 72 7.57 14.97 2.69
CA PRO A 72 8.55 16.02 2.37
C PRO A 72 9.52 15.62 1.24
N ILE A 73 10.44 16.54 0.89
CA ILE A 73 11.52 16.35 -0.09
C ILE A 73 12.45 15.19 0.33
N HIS A 74 12.94 14.43 -0.65
CA HIS A 74 13.94 13.40 -0.43
C HIS A 74 15.26 13.99 0.09
N ASN A 75 15.83 13.36 1.11
CA ASN A 75 17.13 13.72 1.69
C ASN A 75 18.26 12.80 1.19
N HIS A 76 18.05 12.11 0.08
CA HIS A 76 19.01 11.23 -0.56
C HIS A 76 18.83 11.29 -2.07
N ALA A 77 19.89 10.99 -2.82
CA ALA A 77 19.79 10.82 -4.26
C ALA A 77 18.86 9.64 -4.62
N PRO A 78 18.24 9.65 -5.81
CA PRO A 78 17.58 8.47 -6.37
C PRO A 78 18.54 7.27 -6.34
N LYS A 79 18.03 6.06 -6.08
CA LYS A 79 18.87 4.86 -6.19
C LYS A 79 19.04 4.53 -7.68
N PRO A 80 20.25 4.56 -8.24
CA PRO A 80 20.50 3.98 -9.55
C PRO A 80 20.42 2.46 -9.39
N GLY A 81 19.46 1.78 -10.02
CA GLY A 81 19.50 0.31 -10.06
C GLY A 81 18.20 -0.46 -10.22
N ASP A 82 17.02 0.14 -10.02
CA ASP A 82 15.75 -0.63 -10.14
C ASP A 82 14.91 -0.23 -11.36
N VAL A 83 15.24 0.88 -12.03
CA VAL A 83 14.77 1.14 -13.39
C VAL A 83 15.87 0.61 -14.27
N LYS A 84 15.68 -0.58 -14.85
CA LYS A 84 16.48 -0.98 -16.00
C LYS A 84 16.15 0.03 -17.08
N GLU A 85 16.99 1.06 -17.21
CA GLU A 85 17.12 1.73 -18.48
C GLU A 85 17.51 0.61 -19.44
N GLU A 86 16.57 0.16 -20.28
CA GLU A 86 16.91 -0.66 -21.43
C GLU A 86 17.87 0.18 -22.26
N GLU A 87 19.16 -0.04 -22.05
CA GLU A 87 20.19 0.36 -22.99
C GLU A 87 19.86 -0.36 -24.30
N THR A 88 19.17 0.35 -25.20
CA THR A 88 19.05 -0.04 -26.60
C THR A 88 20.43 0.05 -27.20
N ASP A 89 21.16 -1.06 -27.08
CA ASP A 89 22.46 -1.28 -27.69
C ASP A 89 22.24 -1.38 -29.20
N GLU A 90 22.42 -0.27 -29.91
CA GLU A 90 22.42 -0.22 -31.37
C GLU A 90 23.67 -0.95 -31.90
N SER A 91 23.57 -2.28 -31.96
CA SER A 91 24.50 -3.11 -32.71
C SER A 91 23.88 -3.51 -34.04
N GLU A 92 24.18 -2.70 -35.05
CA GLU A 92 23.93 -3.01 -36.45
C GLU A 92 24.69 -4.28 -36.85
N GLY A 93 23.96 -5.32 -37.28
CA GLY A 93 24.62 -6.57 -37.64
C GLY A 93 23.74 -7.66 -38.23
N SER A 94 23.59 -7.60 -39.55
CA SER A 94 23.52 -8.76 -40.46
C SER A 94 22.14 -9.34 -40.83
N SER A 95 21.92 -9.24 -42.14
CA SER A 95 20.88 -9.80 -42.99
C SER A 95 20.71 -11.31 -42.88
N GLY A 96 19.45 -11.74 -42.66
CA GLY A 96 19.02 -13.13 -42.84
C GLY A 96 17.50 -13.20 -43.00
N SER A 97 17.05 -13.40 -44.24
CA SER A 97 15.64 -13.55 -44.62
C SER A 97 15.01 -14.83 -44.04
N ARG A 98 13.78 -14.77 -43.52
CA ARG A 98 12.68 -15.69 -43.88
C ARG A 98 11.35 -15.24 -43.26
N ALA A 99 10.36 -15.23 -44.14
CA ALA A 99 8.97 -14.89 -43.87
C ALA A 99 8.28 -15.93 -42.98
N SER A 100 7.56 -15.44 -41.98
CA SER A 100 6.36 -16.06 -41.42
C SER A 100 5.45 -14.94 -40.92
N THR A 101 4.36 -14.71 -41.65
CA THR A 101 3.23 -13.88 -41.23
C THR A 101 2.36 -14.71 -40.30
N GLU A 102 2.57 -14.59 -38.99
CA GLU A 102 1.66 -15.11 -37.98
C GLU A 102 1.27 -13.95 -37.06
N ASP A 103 0.07 -13.42 -37.34
CA ASP A 103 -0.85 -12.73 -36.43
C ASP A 103 -0.25 -11.86 -35.31
N ASP A 104 0.02 -10.60 -35.66
CA ASP A 104 0.26 -9.48 -34.75
C ASP A 104 -1.03 -9.14 -33.97
N LEU A 105 -1.34 -9.96 -32.96
CA LEU A 105 -2.35 -9.61 -31.97
C LEU A 105 -1.79 -8.48 -31.09
N PRO A 106 -2.52 -7.37 -30.92
CA PRO A 106 -2.06 -6.25 -30.13
C PRO A 106 -1.83 -6.70 -28.67
N GLN A 107 -0.58 -6.67 -28.23
CA GLN A 107 -0.23 -6.92 -26.84
C GLN A 107 -0.86 -5.84 -25.97
N VAL A 108 -1.81 -6.22 -25.13
CA VAL A 108 -2.43 -5.31 -24.17
C VAL A 108 -1.38 -4.96 -23.11
N PRO A 109 -1.05 -3.68 -22.89
CA PRO A 109 -0.03 -3.29 -21.93
C PRO A 109 -0.44 -3.74 -20.52
N SER A 110 0.46 -4.44 -19.82
CA SER A 110 0.24 -5.04 -18.49
C SER A 110 -0.26 -4.04 -17.44
N VAL A 111 0.10 -2.76 -17.60
CA VAL A 111 -0.33 -1.64 -16.76
C VAL A 111 -1.86 -1.49 -16.71
N VAL A 112 -2.56 -1.81 -17.80
CA VAL A 112 -4.04 -1.76 -17.85
C VAL A 112 -4.65 -2.86 -17.00
N ILE A 113 -4.02 -4.04 -16.96
CA ILE A 113 -4.49 -5.20 -16.19
C ILE A 113 -4.36 -4.91 -14.70
N ASP A 114 -3.22 -4.37 -14.24
CA ASP A 114 -3.01 -4.06 -12.82
C ASP A 114 -4.00 -2.98 -12.32
N LYS A 115 -4.32 -1.98 -13.15
CA LYS A 115 -5.36 -0.98 -12.83
C LYS A 115 -6.73 -1.63 -12.63
N LEU A 116 -7.14 -2.50 -13.55
CA LEU A 116 -8.42 -3.21 -13.46
C LEU A 116 -8.48 -4.14 -12.23
N ILE A 117 -7.38 -4.79 -11.89
CA ILE A 117 -7.29 -5.63 -10.69
C ILE A 117 -7.50 -4.79 -9.42
N MET A 118 -6.87 -3.61 -9.32
CA MET A 118 -7.07 -2.73 -8.17
C MET A 118 -8.51 -2.22 -8.04
N GLU A 119 -9.14 -1.82 -9.16
CA GLU A 119 -10.53 -1.38 -9.17
C GLU A 119 -11.48 -2.51 -8.73
N LEU A 120 -11.25 -3.74 -9.20
CA LEU A 120 -12.02 -4.91 -8.80
C LEU A 120 -11.89 -5.22 -7.31
N GLN A 121 -10.68 -5.17 -6.74
CA GLN A 121 -10.45 -5.40 -5.30
C GLN A 121 -11.18 -4.35 -4.43
N LEU A 122 -11.20 -3.10 -4.87
CA LEU A 122 -11.91 -2.03 -4.18
C LEU A 122 -13.43 -2.27 -4.20
N ILE A 123 -13.98 -2.63 -5.37
CA ILE A 123 -15.41 -2.95 -5.51
C ILE A 123 -15.78 -4.10 -4.58
N GLN A 124 -14.98 -5.17 -4.55
CA GLN A 124 -15.21 -6.31 -3.65
C GLN A 124 -15.23 -5.89 -2.17
N SER A 125 -14.30 -5.02 -1.74
CA SER A 125 -14.28 -4.50 -0.36
C SER A 125 -15.53 -3.68 -0.01
N ASN A 126 -16.00 -2.84 -0.92
CA ASN A 126 -17.20 -2.02 -0.71
C ASN A 126 -18.49 -2.86 -0.69
N VAL A 127 -18.56 -3.89 -1.54
CA VAL A 127 -19.66 -4.86 -1.53
C VAL A 127 -19.70 -5.61 -0.19
N ALA A 128 -18.57 -6.09 0.32
CA ALA A 128 -18.50 -6.78 1.61
C ALA A 128 -19.02 -5.90 2.78
N LYS A 129 -18.56 -4.64 2.86
CA LYS A 129 -19.05 -3.68 3.87
C LYS A 129 -20.56 -3.41 3.78
N THR A 130 -21.09 -3.42 2.56
CA THR A 130 -22.54 -3.23 2.33
C THR A 130 -23.33 -4.45 2.81
N ILE A 131 -22.81 -5.66 2.55
CA ILE A 131 -23.42 -6.91 3.03
C ILE A 131 -23.46 -6.94 4.55
N GLU A 132 -22.37 -6.59 5.25
CA GLU A 132 -22.34 -6.53 6.72
C GLU A 132 -23.40 -5.56 7.28
N LYS A 133 -23.53 -4.36 6.69
CA LYS A 133 -24.57 -3.40 7.09
C LYS A 133 -25.99 -3.95 6.89
N LEU A 134 -26.24 -4.62 5.77
CA LEU A 134 -27.54 -5.24 5.50
C LEU A 134 -27.84 -6.38 6.47
N GLN A 135 -26.83 -7.16 6.88
CA GLN A 135 -26.98 -8.19 7.90
C GLN A 135 -27.33 -7.58 9.26
N SER A 136 -26.70 -6.47 9.67
CA SER A 136 -27.06 -5.75 10.89
C SER A 136 -28.49 -5.23 10.87
N VAL A 137 -28.93 -4.66 9.74
CA VAL A 137 -30.32 -4.19 9.57
C VAL A 137 -31.31 -5.36 9.61
N LYS A 138 -30.99 -6.47 8.96
CA LYS A 138 -31.81 -7.69 8.97
C LYS A 138 -32.00 -8.24 10.39
N ALA A 139 -30.94 -8.26 11.21
CA ALA A 139 -31.01 -8.68 12.60
C ALA A 139 -31.94 -7.76 13.44
N ALA A 140 -31.88 -6.45 13.21
CA ALA A 140 -32.76 -5.49 13.90
C ALA A 140 -34.25 -5.64 13.53
N ILE A 141 -34.55 -5.97 12.27
CA ILE A 141 -35.93 -6.15 11.79
C ILE A 141 -36.53 -7.46 12.30
N ASN A 142 -35.75 -8.53 12.31
CA ASN A 142 -36.25 -9.86 12.66
C ASN A 142 -36.59 -10.04 14.14
N GLY A 143 -36.35 -9.02 14.98
CA GLY A 143 -36.83 -9.02 16.36
C GLY A 143 -36.24 -10.15 17.19
N ASP A 144 -35.07 -10.68 16.82
CA ASP A 144 -34.27 -11.41 17.78
C ASP A 144 -33.96 -10.40 18.89
N PRO A 145 -34.47 -10.59 20.12
CA PRO A 145 -34.13 -9.72 21.20
C PRO A 145 -32.61 -9.76 21.31
N VAL A 146 -31.95 -8.63 21.03
CA VAL A 146 -30.59 -8.40 21.48
C VAL A 146 -30.66 -8.64 22.97
N SER A 147 -30.24 -9.84 23.42
CA SER A 147 -30.13 -10.18 24.83
C SER A 147 -29.07 -9.27 25.38
N SER A 148 -29.51 -8.08 25.77
CA SER A 148 -28.74 -7.02 26.37
C SER A 148 -28.55 -7.38 27.84
N ASP A 149 -28.01 -8.57 28.10
CA ASP A 149 -27.53 -8.95 29.42
C ASP A 149 -26.15 -9.57 29.29
N PRO A 150 -25.10 -8.74 29.28
CA PRO A 150 -23.76 -9.19 29.64
C PRO A 150 -23.57 -9.28 31.17
N SER A 151 -24.63 -9.28 32.00
CA SER A 151 -24.48 -9.11 33.46
C SER A 151 -24.30 -10.38 34.28
N GLU A 152 -24.51 -11.59 33.77
CA GLU A 152 -24.42 -12.79 34.61
C GLU A 152 -23.85 -14.00 33.87
N ALA A 153 -22.51 -14.09 33.80
CA ALA A 153 -21.76 -15.35 33.94
C ALA A 153 -20.28 -15.16 33.56
N ASN A 154 -19.50 -14.46 34.38
CA ASN A 154 -18.12 -14.90 34.63
C ASN A 154 -17.54 -14.29 35.91
N GLU A 155 -18.26 -14.40 37.03
CA GLU A 155 -17.71 -14.11 38.35
C GLU A 155 -17.19 -15.42 38.96
N SER A 156 -16.12 -16.03 38.40
CA SER A 156 -15.36 -17.10 39.07
C SER A 156 -14.06 -17.54 38.36
N GLN A 157 -13.28 -16.65 37.74
CA GLN A 157 -11.86 -16.96 37.49
C GLN A 157 -11.09 -15.70 37.12
N GLU A 158 -10.21 -15.28 38.03
CA GLU A 158 -9.00 -14.43 37.86
C GLU A 158 -8.81 -13.47 39.05
N ARG A 159 -8.84 -14.03 40.26
CA ARG A 159 -7.97 -13.54 41.33
C ARG A 159 -6.56 -14.05 41.06
N SER A 160 -5.76 -13.28 40.36
CA SER A 160 -4.31 -13.13 40.56
C SER A 160 -3.68 -12.52 39.31
N PHE A 161 -3.46 -11.20 39.28
CA PHE A 161 -2.29 -10.57 38.62
C PHE A 161 -2.27 -9.08 39.01
N ILE A 162 -2.21 -8.80 40.31
CA ILE A 162 -1.62 -7.55 40.80
C ILE A 162 -0.11 -7.79 40.85
N ASN A 163 0.65 -7.14 39.98
CA ASN A 163 1.94 -6.50 40.29
C ASN A 163 2.63 -6.06 38.99
N GLY A 164 2.81 -4.74 38.82
CA GLY A 164 3.64 -4.24 37.72
C GLY A 164 3.55 -2.76 37.39
N LEU A 165 3.08 -1.88 38.29
CA LEU A 165 3.22 -0.44 38.12
C LEU A 165 4.70 -0.05 38.23
N ARG A 166 5.39 -0.08 37.08
CA ARG A 166 6.75 0.42 36.91
C ARG A 166 6.68 1.94 36.85
N GLN A 167 7.12 2.61 37.91
CA GLN A 167 7.27 4.07 37.93
C GLN A 167 8.34 4.54 36.92
N PRO A 168 8.13 5.67 36.23
CA PRO A 168 9.17 6.29 35.42
C PRO A 168 10.22 6.94 36.33
N LYS A 169 11.50 6.56 36.14
CA LYS A 169 12.65 7.29 36.69
C LYS A 169 12.75 8.65 36.01
N SER A 170 12.61 9.72 36.80
CA SER A 170 13.05 11.06 36.44
C SER A 170 14.58 11.10 36.49
N GLU A 171 15.23 11.24 35.33
CA GLU A 171 16.67 11.48 35.25
C GLU A 171 16.92 12.99 35.17
N VAL A 172 17.61 13.47 36.20
CA VAL A 172 18.09 14.85 36.38
C VAL A 172 19.35 15.02 35.54
N GLN A 173 19.38 16.03 34.67
CA GLN A 173 20.64 16.55 34.12
C GLN A 173 20.85 17.98 34.65
N GLU A 174 21.73 18.08 35.65
CA GLU A 174 22.39 19.33 36.02
C GLU A 174 23.35 19.72 34.89
N TYR A 175 23.19 20.93 34.36
CA TYR A 175 24.26 21.61 33.63
C TYR A 175 24.96 22.55 34.61
N GLY A 176 26.21 22.22 34.95
CA GLY A 176 27.13 23.13 35.63
C GLY A 176 27.59 24.25 34.69
N TYR A 177 27.83 25.41 35.29
CA TYR A 177 28.38 26.62 34.69
C TYR A 177 29.86 26.50 34.35
#